data_AF-A0A6U0IR64-F1
#
_entry.id   AF-A0A6U0IR64-F1
#
_cell.length_a   1.000
_cell.length_b   1.000
_cell.length_c   1.000
_cell.angle_alpha   90.00
_cell.angle_beta   90.00
_cell.angle_gamma   90.00
#
_symmetry.space_group_name_H-M   'P 1'
#
loop_
_entity.id
_entity.type
_entity.pdbx_description
1 polymer ?
#
loop_
_entity_poly.entity_id
_entity_poly.type
_entity_poly.pdbx_seq_one_letter_code
_entity_poly.pdbx_strand_id
1 'polypeptide(L)'
;MDAAIAHLRELDICYCVGPLPTEQQVDAIALAAGISFPHDFRRYLLEASNIVYGITEPVRIDDSYLNFETVLAHAREIGVPDNLLPICEDNGDFYCVDTSSEAVIFYSHNDGYVGPESESWSNIAAWIEAVWIGEYQAMEDDE
;
A
#
# COMPACT_ATOMS: atom_id res chain seq x y z
N MET A 1 -11.90 2.75 -6.74
CA MET A 1 -11.75 2.04 -5.47
C MET A 1 -12.73 0.88 -5.29
N ASP A 2 -14.06 1.08 -5.33
CA ASP A 2 -15.05 0.00 -5.08
C ASP A 2 -14.84 -1.27 -5.91
N ALA A 3 -14.62 -1.10 -7.22
CA ALA A 3 -14.39 -2.21 -8.14
C ALA A 3 -13.11 -2.99 -7.78
N ALA A 4 -12.02 -2.29 -7.46
CA ALA A 4 -10.75 -2.90 -7.08
C ALA A 4 -10.85 -3.68 -5.75
N ILE A 5 -11.54 -3.12 -4.75
CA ILE A 5 -11.81 -3.84 -3.49
C ILE A 5 -12.67 -5.08 -3.74
N ALA A 6 -13.71 -4.97 -4.57
CA ALA A 6 -14.55 -6.12 -4.92
C ALA A 6 -13.74 -7.22 -5.62
N HIS A 7 -12.88 -6.85 -6.57
CA HIS A 7 -12.01 -7.77 -7.28
C HIS A 7 -11.02 -8.47 -6.33
N LEU A 8 -10.35 -7.72 -5.44
CA LEU A 8 -9.48 -8.30 -4.40
C LEU A 8 -10.21 -9.31 -3.51
N ARG A 9 -11.47 -9.03 -3.13
CA ARG A 9 -12.26 -9.95 -2.29
C ARG A 9 -12.61 -11.26 -2.99
N GLU A 10 -12.73 -11.25 -4.31
CA GLU A 10 -12.94 -12.47 -5.09
C GLU A 10 -11.68 -13.32 -5.18
N LEU A 11 -10.51 -12.69 -5.07
CA LEU A 11 -9.18 -13.30 -5.17
C LEU A 11 -8.57 -13.68 -3.82
N ASP A 12 -9.15 -13.25 -2.69
CA ASP A 12 -8.58 -13.44 -1.36
C ASP A 12 -8.29 -14.93 -1.04
N ILE A 13 -7.01 -15.24 -0.83
CA ILE A 13 -6.55 -16.63 -0.62
C ILE A 13 -6.31 -16.99 0.85
N CYS A 14 -6.31 -16.03 1.79
CA CYS A 14 -6.09 -16.34 3.21
C CYS A 14 -7.08 -15.71 4.17
N TYR A 15 -7.89 -16.56 4.78
CA TYR A 15 -8.75 -16.19 5.92
C TYR A 15 -8.03 -16.15 7.27
N CYS A 16 -6.70 -16.30 7.25
CA CYS A 16 -5.86 -16.34 8.45
C CYS A 16 -5.49 -14.95 8.98
N VAL A 17 -5.71 -13.90 8.18
CA VAL A 17 -5.37 -12.53 8.56
C VAL A 17 -6.37 -12.01 9.59
N GLY A 18 -5.88 -11.20 10.53
CA GLY A 18 -6.70 -10.54 11.53
C GLY A 18 -7.80 -9.64 10.93
N PRO A 19 -8.70 -9.11 11.78
CA PRO A 19 -9.75 -8.22 11.31
C PRO A 19 -9.18 -6.94 10.71
N LEU A 20 -9.94 -6.31 9.82
CA LEU A 20 -9.67 -4.94 9.38
C LEU A 20 -9.60 -3.99 10.60
N PRO A 21 -8.73 -2.96 10.55
CA PRO A 21 -8.68 -1.96 11.60
C PRO A 21 -10.00 -1.18 11.68
N THR A 22 -10.29 -0.68 12.87
CA THR A 22 -11.39 0.26 13.09
C THR A 22 -10.98 1.67 12.67
N GLU A 23 -11.96 2.54 12.37
CA GLU A 23 -11.71 3.97 12.11
C GLU A 23 -10.92 4.64 13.24
N GLN A 24 -11.20 4.27 14.49
CA GLN A 24 -10.49 4.81 15.66
C GLN A 24 -9.01 4.43 15.68
N GLN A 25 -8.66 3.22 15.26
CA GLN A 25 -7.26 2.79 15.14
C GLN A 25 -6.55 3.55 14.02
N VAL A 26 -7.21 3.70 12.86
CA VAL A 26 -6.66 4.47 11.73
C VAL A 26 -6.45 5.94 12.13
N ASP A 27 -7.41 6.56 12.83
CA ASP A 27 -7.32 7.94 13.29
C ASP A 27 -6.23 8.13 14.35
N ALA A 28 -6.07 7.17 15.26
CA ALA A 28 -5.02 7.21 16.28
C ALA A 28 -3.63 7.18 15.64
N ILE A 29 -3.42 6.33 14.64
CA ILE A 29 -2.16 6.23 13.90
C ILE A 29 -1.90 7.51 13.09
N ALA A 30 -2.91 8.02 12.38
CA ALA A 30 -2.78 9.28 11.64
C ALA A 30 -2.36 10.43 12.57
N LEU A 31 -3.00 10.54 13.74
CA LEU A 31 -2.67 11.53 14.75
C LEU A 31 -1.25 11.35 15.32
N ALA A 32 -0.85 10.12 15.64
CA ALA A 32 0.46 9.80 16.20
C ALA A 32 1.60 10.12 15.22
N ALA A 33 1.40 9.80 13.94
CA ALA A 33 2.35 10.09 12.87
C ALA A 33 2.30 11.55 12.39
N GLY A 34 1.31 12.35 12.84
CA GLY A 34 1.12 13.73 12.39
C GLY A 34 0.74 13.84 10.90
N ILE A 35 0.07 12.82 10.36
CA ILE A 35 -0.33 12.73 8.95
C ILE A 35 -1.84 12.79 8.80
N SER A 36 -2.30 13.13 7.59
CA SER A 36 -3.67 12.90 7.17
C SER A 36 -3.65 11.87 6.06
N PHE A 37 -4.32 10.72 6.26
CA PHE A 37 -4.40 9.70 5.23
C PHE A 37 -5.21 10.21 4.03
N PRO A 38 -4.68 10.09 2.79
CA PRO A 38 -5.46 10.26 1.57
C PRO A 38 -6.74 9.44 1.58
N HIS A 39 -7.77 9.91 0.88
CA HIS A 39 -9.09 9.30 0.92
C HIS A 39 -9.03 7.82 0.53
N ASP A 40 -8.42 7.50 -0.61
CA ASP A 40 -8.36 6.11 -1.07
C ASP A 40 -7.44 5.26 -0.20
N PHE A 41 -6.41 5.85 0.43
CA PHE A 41 -5.51 5.10 1.31
C PHE A 41 -6.21 4.68 2.60
N ARG A 42 -6.98 5.61 3.18
CA ARG A 42 -7.85 5.32 4.31
C ARG A 42 -8.84 4.20 3.98
N ARG A 43 -9.45 4.25 2.80
CA ARG A 43 -10.38 3.22 2.34
C ARG A 43 -9.72 1.85 2.20
N TYR A 44 -8.53 1.78 1.60
CA TYR A 44 -7.75 0.55 1.55
C TYR A 44 -7.54 -0.06 2.96
N LEU A 45 -7.05 0.75 3.90
CA LEU A 45 -6.81 0.32 5.29
C LEU A 45 -8.08 -0.23 5.94
N LEU A 46 -9.22 0.44 5.77
CA LEU A 46 -10.47 0.07 6.43
C LEU A 46 -11.24 -1.06 5.74
N GLU A 47 -11.01 -1.31 4.45
CA GLU A 47 -11.90 -2.17 3.65
C GLU A 47 -11.20 -3.36 2.98
N ALA A 48 -9.86 -3.34 2.88
CA ALA A 48 -9.09 -4.31 2.09
C ALA A 48 -7.70 -4.68 2.64
N SER A 49 -7.16 -4.03 3.67
CA SER A 49 -5.79 -4.33 4.15
C SER A 49 -5.62 -5.71 4.79
N ASN A 50 -6.71 -6.43 5.05
CA ASN A 50 -6.65 -7.80 5.54
C ASN A 50 -6.63 -8.85 4.41
N ILE A 51 -6.75 -8.43 3.14
CA ILE A 51 -6.74 -9.34 2.00
C ILE A 51 -5.31 -9.82 1.75
N VAL A 52 -5.17 -11.09 1.37
CA VAL A 52 -3.92 -11.68 0.90
C VAL A 52 -4.13 -12.13 -0.54
N TYR A 53 -3.25 -11.70 -1.43
CA TYR A 53 -3.21 -12.16 -2.80
C TYR A 53 -1.79 -12.04 -3.36
N GLY A 54 -1.35 -13.07 -4.08
CA GLY A 54 -0.05 -13.11 -4.73
C GLY A 54 1.14 -12.91 -3.79
N ILE A 55 2.17 -12.22 -4.28
CA ILE A 55 3.42 -11.94 -3.56
C ILE A 55 3.53 -10.49 -3.05
N THR A 56 2.63 -9.61 -3.48
CA THR A 56 2.61 -8.21 -3.04
C THR A 56 1.95 -8.11 -1.68
N GLU A 57 2.66 -7.53 -0.70
CA GLU A 57 2.22 -7.46 0.69
C GLU A 57 2.06 -6.00 1.14
N PRO A 58 0.94 -5.33 0.81
CA PRO A 58 0.74 -3.96 1.23
C PRO A 58 0.51 -3.83 2.74
N VAL A 59 0.79 -2.62 3.24
CA VAL A 59 0.81 -2.29 4.67
C VAL A 59 -0.51 -2.52 5.37
N ARG A 60 -0.44 -2.81 6.67
CA ARG A 60 -1.57 -3.10 7.55
C ARG A 60 -1.53 -2.27 8.81
N ILE A 61 -2.62 -2.29 9.56
CA ILE A 61 -2.66 -1.79 10.93
C ILE A 61 -2.91 -2.99 11.85
N ASP A 62 -1.81 -3.67 12.18
CA ASP A 62 -1.77 -4.86 13.05
C ASP A 62 -0.38 -4.99 13.69
N ASP A 63 -0.08 -6.12 14.32
CA ASP A 63 1.21 -6.39 14.97
C ASP A 63 2.22 -7.12 14.05
N SER A 64 1.97 -7.17 12.74
CA SER A 64 2.86 -7.84 11.77
C SER A 64 4.02 -6.96 11.32
N TYR A 65 4.96 -7.52 10.55
CA TYR A 65 6.02 -6.74 9.90
C TYR A 65 5.48 -5.79 8.82
N LEU A 66 4.25 -5.99 8.36
CA LEU A 66 3.54 -5.11 7.42
C LEU A 66 2.90 -3.91 8.12
N ASN A 67 3.05 -3.77 9.45
CA ASN A 67 2.49 -2.66 10.20
C ASN A 67 2.94 -1.31 9.60
N PHE A 68 1.97 -0.44 9.30
CA PHE A 68 2.19 0.85 8.65
C PHE A 68 3.19 1.74 9.39
N GLU A 69 3.15 1.81 10.72
CA GLU A 69 4.08 2.66 11.48
C GLU A 69 5.52 2.14 11.37
N THR A 70 5.69 0.82 11.36
CA THR A 70 6.98 0.15 11.17
C THR A 70 7.54 0.43 9.78
N VAL A 71 6.72 0.22 8.73
CA VAL A 71 7.11 0.45 7.34
C VAL A 71 7.35 1.94 7.06
N LEU A 72 6.54 2.83 7.65
CA LEU A 72 6.73 4.28 7.58
C LEU A 72 8.05 4.70 8.22
N ALA A 73 8.38 4.18 9.41
CA ALA A 73 9.66 4.46 10.06
C ALA A 73 10.84 4.01 9.18
N HIS A 74 10.77 2.80 8.63
CA HIS A 74 11.80 2.28 7.71
C HIS A 74 11.96 3.16 6.46
N ALA A 75 10.84 3.50 5.80
CA ALA A 75 10.82 4.40 4.64
C ALA A 75 11.49 5.75 4.95
N ARG A 76 11.25 6.33 6.14
CA ARG A 76 11.87 7.60 6.55
C ARG A 76 13.36 7.46 6.81
N GLU A 77 13.81 6.36 7.40
CA GLU A 77 15.24 6.09 7.64
C GLU A 77 16.07 6.04 6.35
N ILE A 78 15.48 5.54 5.26
CA ILE A 78 16.13 5.46 3.95
C ILE A 78 15.91 6.68 3.05
N GLY A 79 15.19 7.70 3.55
CA GLY A 79 15.05 8.99 2.88
C GLY A 79 13.77 9.22 2.07
N VAL A 80 12.75 8.36 2.16
CA VAL A 80 11.45 8.60 1.52
C VAL A 80 10.87 9.93 2.05
N PRO A 81 10.52 10.89 1.18
CA PRO A 81 9.97 12.20 1.57
C PRO A 81 8.69 12.14 2.42
N ASP A 82 8.49 13.12 3.29
CA ASP A 82 7.34 13.19 4.21
C ASP A 82 5.97 13.18 3.52
N ASN A 83 5.88 13.71 2.31
CA ASN A 83 4.63 13.75 1.54
C ASN A 83 4.29 12.40 0.87
N LEU A 84 5.20 11.42 0.92
CA LEU A 84 5.02 10.08 0.37
C LEU A 84 4.80 9.09 1.52
N LEU A 85 3.63 8.47 1.56
CA LEU A 85 3.26 7.47 2.57
C LEU A 85 3.38 6.06 1.97
N PRO A 86 4.18 5.15 2.54
CA PRO A 86 4.36 3.82 1.96
C PRO A 86 3.07 3.00 2.05
N ILE A 87 2.65 2.44 0.92
CA ILE A 87 1.57 1.45 0.83
C ILE A 87 2.11 0.03 0.69
N CYS A 88 3.31 -0.15 0.16
CA CYS A 88 3.97 -1.45 0.05
C CYS A 88 5.49 -1.26 0.00
N GLU A 89 6.22 -2.06 0.77
CA GLU A 89 7.67 -2.22 0.61
C GLU A 89 7.93 -3.38 -0.35
N ASP A 90 8.91 -3.23 -1.25
CA ASP A 90 9.34 -4.26 -2.19
C ASP A 90 10.87 -4.24 -2.31
N ASN A 91 11.53 -5.22 -1.70
CA ASN A 91 12.99 -5.37 -1.74
C ASN A 91 13.79 -4.10 -1.37
N GLY A 92 13.27 -3.32 -0.42
CA GLY A 92 13.85 -2.04 0.03
C GLY A 92 13.43 -0.84 -0.81
N ASP A 93 12.74 -1.03 -1.94
CA ASP A 93 12.02 0.02 -2.65
C ASP A 93 10.58 0.13 -2.14
N PHE A 94 9.87 1.21 -2.51
CA PHE A 94 8.56 1.50 -1.94
C PHE A 94 7.57 1.97 -2.99
N TYR A 95 6.38 1.39 -2.97
CA TYR A 95 5.20 2.04 -3.51
C TYR A 95 4.66 3.00 -2.46
N CYS A 96 4.51 4.28 -2.82
CA CYS A 96 4.10 5.33 -1.90
C CYS A 96 2.90 6.11 -2.44
N VAL A 97 1.95 6.43 -1.57
CA VAL A 97 0.85 7.35 -1.86
C VAL A 97 1.33 8.78 -1.64
N ASP A 98 1.26 9.62 -2.66
CA ASP A 98 1.49 11.04 -2.55
C ASP A 98 0.28 11.73 -1.91
N THR A 99 0.51 12.33 -0.74
CA THR A 99 -0.50 13.03 0.05
C THR A 99 -1.16 14.22 -0.66
N SER A 100 -0.52 14.77 -1.70
CA SER A 100 -1.06 15.92 -2.44
C SER A 100 -1.92 15.52 -3.63
N SER A 101 -1.55 14.44 -4.32
CA SER A 101 -2.19 14.02 -5.59
C SER A 101 -3.04 12.76 -5.45
N GLU A 102 -2.90 12.01 -4.36
CA GLU A 102 -3.40 10.64 -4.15
C GLU A 102 -2.84 9.59 -5.14
N ALA A 103 -1.90 9.98 -6.00
CA ALA A 103 -1.22 9.04 -6.89
C ALA A 103 -0.34 8.08 -6.07
N VAL A 104 -0.17 6.86 -6.59
CA VAL A 104 0.87 5.95 -6.10
C VAL A 104 2.11 6.14 -6.96
N ILE A 105 3.27 6.22 -6.32
CA ILE A 105 4.56 6.48 -6.97
C ILE A 105 5.57 5.46 -6.45
N PHE A 106 6.35 4.89 -7.35
CA PHE A 106 7.48 4.05 -6.98
C PHE A 106 8.67 4.92 -6.52
N TYR A 107 9.30 4.55 -5.41
CA TYR A 107 10.50 5.18 -4.87
C TYR A 107 11.60 4.13 -4.75
N SER A 108 12.75 4.38 -5.36
CA SER A 108 13.92 3.52 -5.22
C SER A 108 14.88 4.01 -4.15
N HIS A 109 15.26 3.12 -3.23
CA HIS A 109 16.22 3.42 -2.16
C HIS A 109 17.66 3.55 -2.63
N ASN A 110 17.99 3.00 -3.82
CA ASN A 110 19.37 2.95 -4.31
C ASN A 110 19.93 4.34 -4.63
N ASP A 111 19.10 5.22 -5.18
CA ASP A 111 19.47 6.56 -5.63
C ASP A 111 18.49 7.65 -5.18
N GLY A 112 17.48 7.29 -4.38
CA GLY A 112 16.40 8.19 -3.97
C GLY A 112 15.52 8.63 -5.13
N TYR A 113 15.52 7.85 -6.22
CA TYR A 113 14.78 8.16 -7.42
C TYR A 113 13.28 7.95 -7.21
N VAL A 114 12.52 8.96 -7.59
CA VAL A 114 11.07 8.89 -7.72
C VAL A 114 10.79 8.50 -9.16
N GLY A 115 10.10 7.38 -9.35
CA GLY A 115 9.83 6.72 -10.63
C GLY A 115 9.32 7.67 -11.73
N PRO A 116 9.53 7.34 -13.03
CA PRO A 116 8.93 8.08 -14.13
C PRO A 116 7.41 7.84 -14.15
N GLU A 117 6.67 8.54 -15.02
CA GLU A 117 5.20 8.37 -15.13
C GLU A 117 4.76 6.91 -15.32
N SER A 118 5.61 6.06 -15.93
CA SER A 118 5.33 4.63 -16.12
C SER A 118 5.41 3.78 -14.84
N GLU A 119 6.01 4.31 -13.76
CA GLU A 119 6.04 3.70 -12.42
C GLU A 119 5.23 4.55 -11.43
N SER A 120 4.13 5.11 -11.95
CA SER A 120 3.15 5.87 -11.19
C SER A 120 1.73 5.46 -11.58
N TRP A 121 0.82 5.47 -10.61
CA TRP A 121 -0.58 5.11 -10.79
C TRP A 121 -1.46 6.24 -10.31
N SER A 122 -2.51 6.54 -11.07
CA SER A 122 -3.39 7.70 -10.81
C SER A 122 -4.07 7.70 -9.43
N ASN A 123 -4.15 6.55 -8.77
CA ASN A 123 -4.66 6.34 -7.42
C ASN A 123 -4.37 4.90 -6.98
N ILE A 124 -4.72 4.56 -5.74
CA ILE A 124 -4.52 3.23 -5.18
C ILE A 124 -5.32 2.15 -5.93
N ALA A 125 -6.52 2.46 -6.42
CA ALA A 125 -7.28 1.47 -7.18
C ALA A 125 -6.57 1.08 -8.48
N ALA A 126 -5.95 2.04 -9.17
CA ALA A 126 -5.13 1.76 -10.34
C ALA A 126 -3.87 0.94 -10.01
N TRP A 127 -3.23 1.21 -8.87
CA TRP A 127 -2.10 0.43 -8.38
C TRP A 127 -2.50 -1.02 -8.01
N ILE A 128 -3.64 -1.21 -7.33
CA ILE A 128 -4.17 -2.54 -6.98
C ILE A 128 -4.33 -3.40 -8.24
N GLU A 129 -5.01 -2.88 -9.27
CA GLU A 129 -5.30 -3.65 -10.48
C GLU A 129 -4.03 -3.95 -11.29
N ALA A 130 -3.13 -2.97 -11.40
CA ALA A 130 -1.93 -3.12 -12.23
C ALA A 130 -0.82 -3.93 -11.55
N VAL A 131 -0.55 -3.66 -10.28
CA VAL A 131 0.59 -4.23 -9.53
C VAL A 131 0.15 -5.42 -8.70
N TRP A 132 -0.70 -5.19 -7.69
CA TRP A 132 -1.06 -6.24 -6.74
C TRP A 132 -1.76 -7.43 -7.42
N ILE A 133 -2.71 -7.14 -8.33
CA ILE A 133 -3.41 -8.17 -9.08
C ILE A 133 -2.64 -8.52 -10.36
N GLY A 134 -2.39 -7.52 -11.22
CA GLY A 134 -1.92 -7.72 -12.58
C GLY A 134 -0.55 -8.37 -12.70
N GLU A 135 0.44 -7.97 -11.89
CA GLU A 135 1.78 -8.54 -11.98
C GLU A 135 1.81 -10.00 -11.53
N TYR A 136 1.07 -10.36 -10.47
CA TYR A 136 0.99 -11.75 -10.03
C TYR A 136 0.29 -12.64 -11.07
N GLN A 137 -0.80 -12.18 -11.68
CA GLN A 137 -1.49 -12.92 -12.74
C GLN A 137 -0.60 -13.13 -13.97
N ALA A 138 0.17 -12.10 -14.36
CA ALA A 138 1.11 -12.21 -15.47
C ALA A 138 2.21 -13.26 -15.19
N MET A 139 2.68 -13.37 -13.94
CA MET A 139 3.65 -14.39 -13.54
C MET A 139 3.06 -15.82 -13.63
N GLU A 140 1.81 -16.02 -13.21
CA GLU A 140 1.14 -17.32 -13.26
C GLU A 140 0.83 -17.76 -14.71
N ASP A 141 0.55 -16.83 -15.62
CA ASP A 141 0.27 -17.12 -17.03
C ASP A 141 1.54 -17.51 -17.83
N ASP A 142 2.73 -17.10 -17.36
CA ASP A 142 4.03 -17.39 -17.98
C ASP A 142 4.67 -18.73 -17.51
N GLU A 143 4.02 -19.46 -16.59
CA GLU A 143 4.49 -20.75 -16.02
C GLU A 143 3.91 -22.01 -16.74
#